data_AF-A0A2M7YMI1-F1
#
_entry.id   AF-A0A2M7YMI1-F1
#
_cell.length_a   1.000
_cell.length_b   1.000
_cell.length_c   1.000
_cell.angle_alpha   90.00
_cell.angle_beta   90.00
_cell.angle_gamma   90.00
#
_symmetry.space_group_name_H-M   'P 1'
#
loop_
_entity.id
_entity.type
_entity.pdbx_description
1 polymer ?
#
loop_
_entity_poly.entity_id
_entity_poly.type
_entity_poly.pdbx_seq_one_letter_code
_entity_poly.pdbx_strand_id
1 'polypeptide(L)'
;MIKKICQSCSKEFYIHNYRESAARFCSLACYNSFRKNAAYQKICLQCNEEFVNKRETRNRKYCGEKCSSKARRKYNRDDKICPTCKSVFGYRSRNPHQIFCSNQCNIKSRAYKVNEKFFDKIDSEGKAYLLGIIFSDGSVSSKSNHINISSNDRDMIETCRKLLETTSPIHQYKNYFCLIISNQNLRNSLINLGVMPRKSWKELSIPLIPEKLIRHFLRGMYDGDGSFYLDKRESNRYIYLCSALSSASYQFSKEIKSMLEKQLKITFHKIRFDDRGGGKGSYQLRLFRKEDVKKFVDYLYRNSNYFLKRKYIFVKNFYHGKI
;
A
#
# COMPACT_ATOMS: atom_id res chain seq x y z
N MET A 1 -62.74 -61.65 -40.51
CA MET A 1 -61.73 -60.56 -40.52
C MET A 1 -62.45 -59.26 -40.20
N ILE A 2 -61.90 -58.43 -39.31
CA ILE A 2 -62.51 -57.20 -38.82
C ILE A 2 -61.84 -56.01 -39.50
N LYS A 3 -62.64 -55.05 -39.97
CA LYS A 3 -62.16 -53.83 -40.62
C LYS A 3 -61.83 -52.77 -39.57
N LYS A 4 -60.66 -52.14 -39.68
CA LYS A 4 -60.20 -51.07 -38.79
C LYS A 4 -59.56 -49.92 -39.55
N ILE A 5 -59.54 -48.73 -38.93
CA ILE A 5 -58.87 -47.53 -39.44
C ILE A 5 -57.52 -47.37 -38.71
N CYS A 6 -56.45 -47.16 -39.47
CA CYS A 6 -55.11 -46.94 -38.93
C CYS A 6 -55.01 -45.56 -38.27
N GLN A 7 -54.62 -45.49 -36.99
CA GLN A 7 -54.48 -44.23 -36.24
C GLN A 7 -53.36 -43.31 -36.75
N SER A 8 -52.49 -43.76 -37.65
CA SER A 8 -51.39 -42.96 -38.19
C SER A 8 -51.64 -42.37 -39.58
N CYS A 9 -52.37 -43.07 -40.44
CA CYS A 9 -52.53 -42.69 -41.86
C CYS A 9 -53.99 -42.68 -42.31
N SER A 10 -54.93 -42.97 -41.39
CA SER A 10 -56.37 -43.00 -41.62
C SER A 10 -56.84 -43.98 -42.70
N LYS A 11 -55.97 -44.87 -43.18
CA LYS A 11 -56.35 -45.93 -44.15
C LYS A 11 -57.02 -47.10 -43.44
N GLU A 12 -57.96 -47.71 -44.15
CA GLU A 12 -58.64 -48.93 -43.72
C GLU A 12 -57.76 -50.16 -43.91
N PHE A 13 -57.80 -51.11 -42.97
CA PHE A 13 -57.08 -52.37 -43.03
C PHE A 13 -57.85 -53.49 -42.32
N TYR A 14 -57.58 -54.75 -42.68
CA TYR A 14 -58.26 -55.92 -42.14
C TYR A 14 -57.38 -56.66 -41.13
N ILE A 15 -57.99 -57.16 -40.06
CA ILE A 15 -57.32 -57.92 -39.00
C ILE A 15 -58.07 -59.22 -38.68
N HIS A 16 -57.39 -60.18 -38.08
CA HIS A 16 -58.03 -61.34 -37.47
C HIS A 16 -58.68 -61.00 -36.12
N ASN A 17 -59.75 -61.70 -35.74
CA ASN A 17 -60.58 -61.42 -34.56
C ASN A 17 -59.75 -61.36 -33.26
N TYR A 18 -58.74 -62.21 -33.10
CA TYR A 18 -57.89 -62.21 -31.90
C TYR A 18 -57.06 -60.92 -31.71
N ARG A 19 -56.92 -60.07 -32.74
CA ARG A 19 -56.19 -58.78 -32.66
C ARG A 19 -57.12 -57.58 -32.48
N GLU A 20 -58.43 -57.80 -32.31
CA GLU A 20 -59.42 -56.73 -32.26
C GLU A 20 -59.10 -55.68 -31.20
N SER A 21 -58.73 -56.07 -29.98
CA SER A 21 -58.42 -55.12 -28.91
C SER A 21 -57.07 -54.40 -29.09
N ALA A 22 -56.08 -55.06 -29.71
CA ALA A 22 -54.69 -54.58 -29.75
C ALA A 22 -54.30 -53.85 -31.05
N ALA A 23 -54.92 -54.17 -32.19
CA ALA A 23 -54.52 -53.61 -33.49
C ALA A 23 -55.00 -52.17 -33.67
N ARG A 24 -54.04 -51.25 -33.84
CA ARG A 24 -54.25 -49.80 -34.01
C ARG A 24 -53.62 -49.22 -35.28
N PHE A 25 -52.72 -49.96 -35.93
CA PHE A 25 -51.93 -49.49 -37.08
C PHE A 25 -51.92 -50.54 -38.19
N CYS A 26 -52.01 -50.10 -39.45
CA CYS A 26 -52.01 -50.99 -40.61
C CYS A 26 -50.62 -51.56 -40.95
N SER A 27 -49.53 -50.98 -40.42
CA SER A 27 -48.17 -51.46 -40.64
C SER A 27 -47.22 -51.02 -39.52
N LEU A 28 -46.06 -51.69 -39.43
CA LEU A 28 -44.98 -51.28 -38.53
C LEU A 28 -44.49 -49.86 -38.85
N ALA A 29 -44.50 -49.46 -40.11
CA ALA A 29 -44.18 -48.09 -40.54
C ALA A 29 -45.16 -47.07 -39.96
N CYS A 30 -46.47 -47.35 -39.99
CA CYS A 30 -47.49 -46.49 -39.38
C CYS A 30 -47.37 -46.44 -37.85
N TYR A 31 -47.10 -47.57 -37.19
CA TYR A 31 -46.82 -47.59 -35.75
C TYR A 31 -45.60 -46.72 -35.39
N ASN A 32 -44.51 -46.86 -36.15
CA ASN A 32 -43.29 -46.09 -35.92
C ASN A 32 -43.49 -44.59 -36.22
N SER A 33 -44.28 -44.24 -37.24
CA SER A 33 -44.63 -42.85 -37.57
C SER A 33 -45.45 -42.19 -36.46
N PHE A 34 -46.52 -42.87 -36.00
CA PHE A 34 -47.33 -42.42 -34.87
C PHE A 34 -46.47 -42.26 -33.60
N ARG A 35 -45.60 -43.23 -33.30
CA ARG A 35 -44.68 -43.16 -32.17
C ARG A 35 -43.61 -42.08 -32.29
N LYS A 36 -43.21 -41.68 -33.49
CA LYS A 36 -42.28 -40.56 -33.72
C LYS A 36 -42.95 -39.21 -33.41
N ASN A 37 -44.23 -39.08 -33.73
CA ASN A 37 -45.00 -37.84 -33.55
C ASN A 37 -45.70 -37.73 -32.18
N ALA A 38 -45.57 -38.73 -31.31
CA ALA A 38 -46.14 -38.68 -29.96
C ALA A 38 -45.57 -37.51 -29.15
N ALA A 39 -46.47 -36.61 -28.74
CA ALA A 39 -46.20 -35.49 -27.87
C ALA A 39 -46.26 -35.92 -26.39
N TYR A 40 -45.26 -35.55 -25.60
CA TYR A 40 -45.19 -35.83 -24.16
C TYR A 40 -45.39 -34.54 -23.38
N GLN A 41 -46.52 -34.37 -22.70
CA GLN A 41 -46.77 -33.25 -21.79
C GLN A 41 -45.88 -33.37 -20.54
N LYS A 42 -45.22 -32.28 -20.16
CA LYS A 42 -44.34 -32.19 -18.98
C LYS A 42 -44.45 -30.82 -18.31
N ILE A 43 -44.11 -30.78 -17.03
CA ILE A 43 -43.97 -29.55 -16.24
C ILE A 43 -42.50 -29.13 -16.21
N CYS A 44 -42.22 -27.85 -16.46
CA CYS A 44 -40.88 -27.28 -16.41
C CYS A 44 -40.39 -27.14 -14.95
N LEU A 45 -39.26 -27.76 -14.60
CA LEU A 45 -38.72 -27.72 -13.22
C LEU A 45 -38.24 -26.33 -12.75
N GLN A 46 -38.27 -25.30 -13.59
CA GLN A 46 -37.78 -23.95 -13.25
C GLN A 46 -38.88 -22.90 -13.13
N CYS A 47 -39.99 -23.05 -13.87
CA CYS A 47 -41.07 -22.06 -13.89
C CYS A 47 -42.46 -22.69 -13.67
N ASN A 48 -42.53 -24.01 -13.47
CA ASN A 48 -43.75 -24.79 -13.29
C ASN A 48 -44.79 -24.73 -14.42
N GLU A 49 -44.46 -24.10 -15.55
CA GLU A 49 -45.31 -24.10 -16.75
C GLU A 49 -45.25 -25.44 -17.49
N GLU A 50 -46.39 -25.80 -18.08
CA GLU A 50 -46.52 -26.98 -18.93
C GLU A 50 -45.84 -26.77 -20.30
N PHE A 51 -45.21 -27.82 -20.82
CA PHE A 51 -44.61 -27.83 -22.16
C PHE A 51 -44.62 -29.22 -22.78
N VAL A 52 -44.56 -29.25 -24.10
CA VAL A 52 -44.62 -30.49 -24.89
C VAL A 52 -43.22 -30.88 -25.37
N ASN A 53 -42.84 -32.13 -25.12
CA ASN A 53 -41.65 -32.73 -25.70
C ASN A 53 -42.00 -33.65 -26.88
N LYS A 54 -41.07 -33.74 -27.83
CA LYS A 54 -41.06 -34.78 -28.85
C LYS A 54 -40.28 -35.98 -28.31
N ARG A 55 -40.37 -37.13 -28.97
CA ARG A 55 -39.64 -38.35 -28.58
C ARG A 55 -38.13 -38.11 -28.39
N GLU A 56 -37.51 -37.35 -29.29
CA GLU A 56 -36.08 -37.00 -29.24
C GLU A 56 -35.70 -36.18 -28.00
N THR A 57 -36.63 -35.34 -27.51
CA THR A 57 -36.42 -34.45 -26.37
C THR A 57 -37.11 -34.94 -25.10
N ARG A 58 -37.51 -36.22 -25.01
CA ARG A 58 -38.24 -36.78 -23.86
C ARG A 58 -37.54 -36.56 -22.51
N ASN A 59 -36.21 -36.45 -22.49
CA ASN A 59 -35.39 -36.23 -21.29
C ASN A 59 -35.23 -34.74 -20.91
N ARG A 60 -35.73 -33.82 -21.74
CA ARG A 60 -35.67 -32.38 -21.49
C ARG A 60 -36.49 -32.04 -20.24
N LYS A 61 -35.84 -31.38 -19.28
CA LYS A 61 -36.40 -31.01 -17.97
C LYS A 61 -37.00 -29.59 -17.92
N TYR A 62 -36.69 -28.76 -18.91
CA TYR A 62 -37.02 -27.32 -18.91
C TYR A 62 -37.69 -26.91 -20.22
N CYS A 63 -38.71 -26.04 -20.16
CA CYS A 63 -39.48 -25.58 -21.33
C CYS A 63 -38.64 -24.82 -22.38
N GLY A 64 -37.48 -24.30 -22.01
CA GLY A 64 -36.68 -23.38 -22.82
C GLY A 64 -35.21 -23.36 -22.41
N GLU A 65 -34.35 -22.85 -23.30
CA GLU A 65 -32.96 -22.54 -22.96
C GLU A 65 -32.86 -21.53 -21.82
N LYS A 66 -33.78 -20.56 -21.76
CA LYS A 66 -33.88 -19.59 -20.65
C LYS A 66 -34.07 -20.29 -19.30
N CYS A 67 -35.03 -21.22 -19.21
CA CYS A 67 -35.31 -21.97 -17.99
C CYS A 67 -34.17 -22.94 -17.63
N SER A 68 -33.62 -23.64 -18.64
CA SER A 68 -32.42 -24.48 -18.45
C SER A 68 -31.23 -23.68 -17.92
N SER A 69 -31.01 -22.48 -18.47
CA SER A 69 -29.92 -21.60 -18.06
C SER A 69 -30.13 -21.04 -16.66
N LYS A 70 -31.36 -20.68 -16.28
CA LYS A 70 -31.71 -20.26 -14.92
C LYS A 70 -31.46 -21.39 -13.92
N ALA A 71 -31.93 -22.60 -14.21
CA ALA A 71 -31.75 -23.76 -13.32
C ALA A 71 -30.29 -24.21 -13.17
N ARG A 72 -29.45 -24.00 -14.19
CA ARG A 72 -28.00 -24.27 -14.15
C ARG A 72 -27.20 -23.20 -13.40
N ARG A 73 -27.79 -22.05 -13.04
CA ARG A 73 -27.07 -21.02 -12.28
C ARG A 73 -26.88 -21.48 -10.85
N LYS A 74 -25.62 -21.60 -10.43
CA LYS A 74 -25.23 -21.96 -9.07
C LYS A 74 -25.38 -20.81 -8.05
N TYR A 75 -25.53 -19.57 -8.53
CA TYR A 75 -25.56 -18.36 -7.69
C TYR A 75 -26.59 -17.36 -8.23
N ASN A 76 -27.35 -16.74 -7.32
CA ASN A 76 -28.20 -15.60 -7.64
C ASN A 76 -27.31 -14.39 -7.98
N ARG A 77 -27.73 -13.60 -8.99
CA ARG A 77 -27.10 -12.32 -9.31
C ARG A 77 -27.61 -11.24 -8.35
N ASP A 78 -27.50 -11.50 -7.06
CA ASP A 78 -27.88 -10.50 -6.08
C ASP A 78 -26.84 -9.39 -6.10
N ASP A 79 -27.33 -8.16 -6.00
CA ASP A 79 -26.54 -6.96 -5.96
C ASP A 79 -25.68 -6.92 -4.69
N LYS A 80 -24.36 -6.69 -4.85
CA LYS A 80 -23.41 -6.60 -3.73
C LYS A 80 -23.05 -5.15 -3.44
N ILE A 81 -22.76 -4.84 -2.18
CA ILE A 81 -22.21 -3.55 -1.77
C ILE A 81 -20.68 -3.66 -1.71
N CYS A 82 -19.98 -2.82 -2.48
CA CYS A 82 -18.52 -2.77 -2.45
C CYS A 82 -18.03 -2.24 -1.09
N PRO A 83 -17.16 -2.96 -0.35
CA PRO A 83 -16.66 -2.49 0.95
C PRO A 83 -15.92 -1.16 0.88
N THR A 84 -15.27 -0.88 -0.26
CA THR A 84 -14.40 0.29 -0.47
C THR A 84 -15.16 1.55 -0.84
N CYS A 85 -16.01 1.51 -1.88
CA CYS A 85 -16.71 2.70 -2.40
C CYS A 85 -18.20 2.73 -2.06
N LYS A 86 -18.72 1.70 -1.37
CA LYS A 86 -20.12 1.55 -0.97
C LYS A 86 -21.14 1.50 -2.13
N SER A 87 -20.68 1.51 -3.38
CA SER A 87 -21.56 1.35 -4.54
C SER A 87 -22.10 -0.07 -4.64
N VAL A 88 -23.35 -0.17 -5.06
CA VAL A 88 -23.99 -1.43 -5.42
C VAL A 88 -23.45 -1.92 -6.77
N PHE A 89 -23.12 -3.21 -6.90
CA PHE A 89 -22.65 -3.80 -8.16
C PHE A 89 -23.06 -5.26 -8.31
N GLY A 90 -23.38 -5.65 -9.55
CA GLY A 90 -23.61 -7.05 -9.93
C GLY A 90 -22.32 -7.77 -10.36
N TYR A 91 -22.39 -9.10 -10.43
CA TYR A 91 -21.28 -9.93 -10.92
C TYR A 91 -20.84 -9.53 -12.33
N ARG A 92 -19.56 -9.16 -12.51
CA ARG A 92 -18.97 -8.91 -13.84
C ARG A 92 -18.59 -10.21 -14.57
N SER A 93 -18.55 -11.35 -13.89
CA SER A 93 -18.03 -12.63 -14.39
C SER A 93 -18.56 -13.82 -13.57
N ARG A 94 -18.36 -15.06 -14.05
CA ARG A 94 -18.62 -16.35 -13.39
C ARG A 94 -17.90 -16.54 -12.04
N ASN A 95 -17.26 -15.51 -11.46
CA ASN A 95 -16.53 -15.58 -10.20
C ASN A 95 -17.44 -15.20 -9.01
N PRO A 96 -18.02 -16.18 -8.28
CA PRO A 96 -18.91 -15.91 -7.14
C PRO A 96 -18.21 -15.18 -5.99
N HIS A 97 -16.87 -15.24 -5.93
CA HIS A 97 -16.02 -14.67 -4.88
C HIS A 97 -15.60 -13.22 -5.14
N GLN A 98 -16.16 -12.54 -6.15
CA GLN A 98 -15.89 -11.12 -6.33
C GLN A 98 -16.43 -10.31 -5.12
N ILE A 99 -15.53 -9.60 -4.43
CA ILE A 99 -15.83 -8.75 -3.25
C ILE A 99 -15.92 -7.27 -3.63
N PHE A 100 -15.08 -6.81 -4.57
CA PHE A 100 -14.98 -5.40 -4.95
C PHE A 100 -15.57 -5.13 -6.32
N CYS A 101 -16.17 -3.94 -6.51
CA CYS A 101 -16.77 -3.56 -7.79
C CYS A 101 -15.75 -3.37 -8.92
N SER A 102 -14.48 -3.14 -8.58
CA SER A 102 -13.37 -2.92 -9.51
C SER A 102 -12.03 -3.29 -8.89
N ASN A 103 -11.00 -3.50 -9.73
CA ASN A 103 -9.62 -3.66 -9.29
C ASN A 103 -9.14 -2.44 -8.49
N GLN A 104 -9.56 -1.23 -8.86
CA GLN A 104 -9.23 -0.01 -8.11
C GLN A 104 -9.74 -0.06 -6.67
N CYS A 105 -10.95 -0.57 -6.44
CA CYS A 105 -11.50 -0.72 -5.10
C CYS A 105 -10.77 -1.78 -4.27
N ASN A 106 -10.34 -2.88 -4.90
CA ASN A 106 -9.53 -3.91 -4.26
C ASN A 106 -8.12 -3.39 -3.88
N ILE A 107 -7.51 -2.57 -4.73
CA ILE A 107 -6.22 -1.93 -4.43
C ILE A 107 -6.39 -0.95 -3.27
N LYS A 108 -7.39 -0.06 -3.34
CA LYS A 108 -7.68 0.92 -2.28
C LYS A 108 -8.00 0.28 -0.94
N SER A 109 -8.70 -0.87 -0.90
CA SER A 109 -8.99 -1.56 0.37
C SER A 109 -7.74 -2.11 1.05
N ARG A 110 -6.64 -2.31 0.31
CA ARG A 110 -5.37 -2.80 0.83
C ARG A 110 -4.37 -1.66 1.08
N ALA A 111 -4.70 -0.44 0.67
CA ALA A 111 -3.82 0.71 0.82
C ALA A 111 -3.82 1.18 2.28
N TYR A 112 -2.62 1.42 2.82
CA TYR A 112 -2.47 2.07 4.11
C TYR A 112 -2.87 3.54 4.01
N LYS A 113 -3.54 4.05 5.07
CA LYS A 113 -3.81 5.48 5.19
C LYS A 113 -2.50 6.22 5.44
N VAL A 114 -2.41 7.44 4.94
CA VAL A 114 -1.30 8.37 5.21
C VAL A 114 -1.79 9.79 4.94
N ASN A 115 -1.29 10.78 5.67
CA ASN A 115 -1.53 12.19 5.36
C ASN A 115 -0.73 12.57 4.10
N GLU A 116 -1.37 12.49 2.93
CA GLU A 116 -0.70 12.69 1.64
C GLU A 116 -0.18 14.13 1.41
N LYS A 117 -0.75 15.10 2.12
CA LYS A 117 -0.45 16.53 2.00
C LYS A 117 0.52 17.04 3.06
N PHE A 118 1.11 16.13 3.85
CA PHE A 118 1.93 16.48 5.01
C PHE A 118 3.10 17.41 4.65
N PHE A 119 3.71 17.23 3.47
CA PHE A 119 4.85 18.01 3.00
C PHE A 119 4.48 19.13 2.00
N ASP A 120 3.21 19.38 1.73
CA ASP A 120 2.79 20.44 0.79
C ASP A 120 3.19 21.83 1.32
N LYS A 121 3.17 21.99 2.65
CA LYS A 121 3.63 23.19 3.34
C LYS A 121 4.25 22.83 4.68
N ILE A 122 5.49 23.27 4.90
CA ILE A 122 6.20 23.13 6.17
C ILE A 122 5.83 24.32 7.07
N ASP A 123 4.80 24.17 7.90
CA ASP A 123 4.24 25.21 8.76
C ASP A 123 4.26 24.87 10.26
N SER A 124 4.78 23.70 10.63
CA SER A 124 4.86 23.24 12.02
C SER A 124 6.22 22.63 12.36
N GLU A 125 6.52 22.58 13.67
CA GLU A 125 7.71 21.92 14.21
C GLU A 125 7.80 20.45 13.75
N GLY A 126 6.70 19.69 13.86
CA GLY A 126 6.68 18.27 13.51
C GLY A 126 6.98 18.01 12.03
N LYS A 127 6.46 18.85 11.13
CA LYS A 127 6.73 18.76 9.69
C LYS A 127 8.20 19.04 9.37
N ALA A 128 8.75 20.12 9.93
CA ALA A 128 10.16 20.47 9.72
C ALA A 128 11.09 19.40 10.30
N TYR A 129 10.80 18.92 11.51
CA TYR A 129 11.56 17.86 12.17
C TYR A 129 11.57 16.57 11.35
N LEU A 130 10.41 16.12 10.88
CA LEU A 130 10.33 14.91 10.06
C LEU A 130 11.04 15.08 8.71
N LEU A 131 10.94 16.25 8.08
CA LEU A 131 11.69 16.53 6.85
C LEU A 131 13.20 16.37 7.09
N GLY A 132 13.70 16.87 8.23
CA GLY A 132 15.10 16.68 8.63
C GLY A 132 15.49 15.20 8.76
N ILE A 133 14.67 14.38 9.42
CA ILE A 133 14.92 12.93 9.52
C ILE A 133 14.95 12.27 8.14
N ILE A 134 14.06 12.67 7.23
CA ILE A 134 14.05 12.11 5.86
C ILE A 134 15.29 12.53 5.08
N PHE A 135 15.78 13.76 5.31
CA PHE A 135 17.03 14.26 4.73
C PHE A 135 18.25 13.45 5.17
N SER A 136 18.30 12.94 6.39
CA SER A 136 19.34 12.01 6.85
C SER A 136 19.04 10.57 6.43
N ASP A 137 18.09 9.94 7.12
CA ASP A 137 17.83 8.50 7.13
C ASP A 137 16.75 8.04 6.14
N GLY A 138 16.12 8.99 5.44
CA GLY A 138 15.08 8.72 4.47
C GLY A 138 15.61 8.48 3.05
N SER A 139 14.81 7.81 2.23
CA SER A 139 15.05 7.71 0.79
C SER A 139 13.75 7.68 0.00
N VAL A 140 13.80 8.22 -1.22
CA VAL A 140 12.70 8.17 -2.18
C VAL A 140 13.10 7.33 -3.38
N SER A 141 12.17 6.52 -3.88
CA SER A 141 12.42 5.65 -5.05
C SER A 141 12.44 6.44 -6.36
N SER A 142 13.34 6.08 -7.28
CA SER A 142 13.35 6.64 -8.63
C SER A 142 12.34 5.96 -9.57
N LYS A 143 11.86 4.77 -9.23
CA LYS A 143 11.03 3.91 -10.11
C LYS A 143 9.59 3.75 -9.63
N SER A 144 9.34 4.00 -8.37
CA SER A 144 8.05 3.77 -7.71
C SER A 144 7.71 4.91 -6.76
N ASN A 145 6.49 4.87 -6.22
CA ASN A 145 6.00 5.86 -5.26
C ASN A 145 6.48 5.61 -3.82
N HIS A 146 7.51 4.77 -3.65
CA HIS A 146 8.00 4.38 -2.33
C HIS A 146 8.86 5.47 -1.69
N ILE A 147 8.56 5.75 -0.42
CA ILE A 147 9.34 6.50 0.54
C ILE A 147 9.72 5.52 1.64
N ASN A 148 11.00 5.49 1.99
CA ASN A 148 11.54 4.64 3.03
C ASN A 148 12.18 5.50 4.11
N ILE A 149 11.85 5.24 5.37
CA ILE A 149 12.53 5.81 6.53
C ILE A 149 13.04 4.64 7.35
N SER A 150 14.36 4.56 7.58
CA SER A 150 14.98 3.43 8.26
C SER A 150 15.92 3.87 9.37
N SER A 151 15.91 3.20 10.52
CA SER A 151 16.79 3.52 11.63
C SER A 151 16.93 2.36 12.60
N ASN A 152 18.05 2.32 13.32
CA ASN A 152 18.24 1.40 14.45
C ASN A 152 17.37 1.81 15.67
N ASP A 153 16.85 3.04 15.68
CA ASP A 153 16.02 3.57 16.76
C ASP A 153 14.53 3.40 16.47
N ARG A 154 13.89 2.40 17.09
CA ARG A 154 12.45 2.15 16.94
C ARG A 154 11.59 3.36 17.30
N ASP A 155 11.94 4.08 18.37
CA ASP A 155 11.24 5.27 18.84
C ASP A 155 11.20 6.38 17.77
N MET A 156 12.27 6.50 16.97
CA MET A 156 12.33 7.47 15.87
C MET A 156 11.34 7.10 14.78
N ILE A 157 11.30 5.82 14.38
CA ILE A 157 10.40 5.33 13.33
C ILE A 157 8.94 5.43 13.79
N GLU A 158 8.64 5.14 15.06
CA GLU A 158 7.30 5.30 15.62
C GLU A 158 6.87 6.77 15.66
N THR A 159 7.80 7.68 15.94
CA THR A 159 7.55 9.14 15.86
C THR A 159 7.23 9.56 14.42
N CYS A 160 7.99 9.07 13.44
CA CYS A 160 7.72 9.33 12.02
C CYS A 160 6.34 8.81 11.60
N ARG A 161 5.99 7.59 12.02
CA ARG A 161 4.70 6.96 11.73
C ARG A 161 3.53 7.77 12.27
N LYS A 162 3.66 8.26 13.52
CA LYS A 162 2.66 9.12 14.17
C LYS A 162 2.52 10.46 13.48
N LEU A 163 3.64 11.14 13.17
CA LEU A 163 3.64 12.43 12.47
C LEU A 163 2.99 12.34 11.08
N LEU A 164 3.26 11.27 10.33
CA LEU A 164 2.66 11.04 9.00
C LEU A 164 1.20 10.56 9.05
N GLU A 165 0.66 10.33 10.26
CA GLU A 165 -0.69 9.80 10.48
C GLU A 165 -0.96 8.53 9.65
N THR A 166 0.04 7.66 9.55
CA THR A 166 -0.02 6.49 8.68
C THR A 166 -0.34 5.19 9.41
N THR A 167 -1.11 4.34 8.73
CA THR A 167 -1.36 2.95 9.16
C THR A 167 -0.37 1.96 8.57
N SER A 168 0.65 2.42 7.82
CA SER A 168 1.72 1.55 7.34
C SER A 168 2.42 0.87 8.51
N PRO A 169 2.63 -0.46 8.47
CA PRO A 169 3.33 -1.16 9.54
C PRO A 169 4.81 -0.78 9.55
N ILE A 170 5.41 -0.87 10.74
CA ILE A 170 6.86 -0.80 10.89
C ILE A 170 7.42 -2.20 10.70
N HIS A 171 8.29 -2.37 9.71
CA HIS A 171 9.00 -3.60 9.45
C HIS A 171 10.31 -3.61 10.23
N GLN A 172 10.67 -4.75 10.81
CA GLN A 172 11.96 -4.95 11.47
C GLN A 172 12.83 -5.87 10.62
N TYR A 173 14.06 -5.45 10.36
CA TYR A 173 15.06 -6.19 9.59
C TYR A 173 16.36 -6.26 10.38
N LYS A 174 16.71 -7.45 10.87
CA LYS A 174 17.89 -7.65 11.74
C LYS A 174 17.91 -6.63 12.88
N ASN A 175 18.74 -5.59 12.76
CA ASN A 175 19.01 -4.59 13.79
C ASN A 175 18.39 -3.21 13.50
N TYR A 176 17.59 -3.07 12.44
CA TYR A 176 16.95 -1.79 12.10
C TYR A 176 15.45 -1.93 11.83
N PHE A 177 14.75 -0.81 11.98
CA PHE A 177 13.33 -0.65 11.76
C PHE A 177 13.11 0.21 10.51
N CYS A 178 12.03 -0.07 9.79
CA CYS A 178 11.78 0.48 8.47
C CYS A 178 10.29 0.81 8.33
N LEU A 179 9.99 2.04 7.94
CA LEU A 179 8.66 2.51 7.57
C LEU A 179 8.63 2.74 6.06
N ILE A 180 7.84 1.94 5.34
CA ILE A 180 7.68 2.04 3.89
C ILE A 180 6.28 2.59 3.59
N ILE A 181 6.25 3.69 2.84
CA ILE A 181 5.01 4.34 2.42
C ILE A 181 5.01 4.39 0.89
N SER A 182 3.90 4.02 0.26
CA SER A 182 3.72 4.16 -1.19
C SER A 182 2.69 5.25 -1.45
N ASN A 183 3.15 6.46 -1.77
CA ASN A 183 2.26 7.57 -2.09
C ASN A 183 2.94 8.56 -3.03
N GLN A 184 2.29 8.86 -4.16
CA GLN A 184 2.85 9.70 -5.21
C GLN A 184 2.96 11.17 -4.79
N ASN A 185 1.94 11.71 -4.11
CA ASN A 185 1.90 13.11 -3.68
C ASN A 185 3.02 13.40 -2.68
N LEU A 186 3.13 12.59 -1.62
CA LEU A 186 4.21 12.73 -0.64
C LEU A 186 5.59 12.62 -1.27
N ARG A 187 5.79 11.66 -2.18
CA ARG A 187 7.06 11.50 -2.87
C ARG A 187 7.42 12.76 -3.66
N ASN A 188 6.46 13.29 -4.42
CA ASN A 188 6.68 14.48 -5.23
C ASN A 188 6.93 15.72 -4.36
N SER A 189 6.19 15.90 -3.26
CA SER A 189 6.41 17.00 -2.31
C SER A 189 7.81 16.91 -1.67
N LEU A 190 8.28 15.70 -1.31
CA LEU A 190 9.65 15.50 -0.80
C LEU A 190 10.73 15.80 -1.85
N ILE A 191 10.51 15.40 -3.10
CA ILE A 191 11.40 15.72 -4.22
C ILE A 191 11.47 17.24 -4.42
N ASN A 192 10.34 17.93 -4.43
CA ASN A 192 10.30 19.39 -4.54
C ASN A 192 11.03 20.10 -3.37
N LEU A 193 11.03 19.46 -2.20
CA LEU A 193 11.79 19.92 -1.03
C LEU A 193 13.27 19.48 -1.06
N GLY A 194 13.78 18.89 -2.14
CA GLY A 194 15.21 18.55 -2.29
C GLY A 194 15.59 17.13 -1.88
N VAL A 195 14.64 16.27 -1.50
CA VAL A 195 14.92 14.84 -1.22
C VAL A 195 14.98 14.07 -2.53
N MET A 196 16.15 14.05 -3.18
CA MET A 196 16.32 13.41 -4.49
C MET A 196 16.41 11.87 -4.42
N PRO A 197 15.84 11.15 -5.41
CA PRO A 197 16.10 9.73 -5.61
C PRO A 197 17.59 9.47 -5.84
N ARG A 198 18.12 8.40 -5.26
CA ARG A 198 19.56 8.09 -5.27
C ARG A 198 20.45 9.26 -4.80
N LYS A 199 19.95 10.07 -3.85
CA LYS A 199 20.62 11.22 -3.20
C LYS A 199 22.00 11.50 -3.80
N SER A 200 22.00 12.23 -4.92
CA SER A 200 23.25 12.71 -5.50
C SER A 200 23.74 13.77 -4.52
N TRP A 201 24.86 13.52 -3.86
CA TRP A 201 25.37 14.40 -2.80
C TRP A 201 25.76 15.80 -3.32
N LYS A 202 25.77 15.99 -4.64
CA LYS A 202 26.08 17.25 -5.31
C LYS A 202 24.92 18.24 -5.29
N GLU A 203 23.68 17.77 -5.13
CA GLU A 203 22.46 18.59 -5.25
C GLU A 203 21.76 18.85 -3.91
N LEU A 204 22.37 18.44 -2.80
CA LEU A 204 21.79 18.64 -1.47
C LEU A 204 21.97 20.10 -1.02
N SER A 205 20.86 20.80 -0.83
CA SER A 205 20.80 22.16 -0.27
C SER A 205 19.77 22.23 0.86
N ILE A 206 19.84 23.28 1.66
CA ILE A 206 18.82 23.50 2.71
C ILE A 206 17.47 23.76 2.01
N PRO A 207 16.41 23.01 2.35
CA PRO A 207 15.10 23.19 1.73
C PRO A 207 14.54 24.58 2.04
N LEU A 208 13.74 25.12 1.12
CA LEU A 208 13.03 26.37 1.35
C LEU A 208 11.93 26.17 2.42
N ILE A 209 12.28 26.46 3.67
CA ILE A 209 11.39 26.39 4.82
C ILE A 209 11.40 27.72 5.59
N PRO A 210 10.31 28.07 6.30
CA PRO A 210 10.28 29.28 7.12
C PRO A 210 11.45 29.33 8.11
N GLU A 211 12.11 30.49 8.24
CA GLU A 211 13.31 30.66 9.06
C GLU A 211 13.12 30.17 10.50
N LYS A 212 11.95 30.45 11.09
CA LYS A 212 11.56 30.01 12.43
C LYS A 212 11.52 28.48 12.61
N LEU A 213 11.41 27.72 11.52
CA LEU A 213 11.34 26.26 11.51
C LEU A 213 12.67 25.59 11.16
N ILE A 214 13.68 26.35 10.69
CA ILE A 214 15.00 25.81 10.32
C ILE A 214 15.63 25.04 11.49
N ARG A 215 15.52 25.55 12.72
CA ARG A 215 16.02 24.86 13.91
C ARG A 215 15.47 23.44 14.07
N HIS A 216 14.19 23.25 13.71
CA HIS A 216 13.50 21.96 13.84
C HIS A 216 13.92 20.99 12.74
N PHE A 217 14.10 21.49 11.51
CA PHE A 217 14.69 20.73 10.42
C PHE A 217 16.11 20.27 10.73
N LEU A 218 16.97 21.18 11.20
CA LEU A 218 18.35 20.82 11.59
C LEU A 218 18.37 19.80 12.72
N ARG A 219 17.47 19.92 13.72
CA ARG A 219 17.35 18.91 14.76
C ARG A 219 16.96 17.54 14.21
N GLY A 220 16.02 17.48 13.27
CA GLY A 220 15.64 16.23 12.61
C GLY A 220 16.82 15.56 11.91
N MET A 221 17.58 16.32 11.12
CA MET A 221 18.80 15.80 10.47
C MET A 221 19.84 15.36 11.49
N TYR A 222 20.04 16.16 12.55
CA TYR A 222 21.02 15.86 13.58
C TYR A 222 20.62 14.62 14.40
N ASP A 223 19.33 14.40 14.61
CA ASP A 223 18.82 13.20 15.27
C ASP A 223 19.00 11.94 14.41
N GLY A 224 19.07 12.06 13.09
CA GLY A 224 19.53 10.98 12.21
C GLY A 224 21.06 10.86 12.15
N ASP A 225 21.72 11.76 11.42
CA ASP A 225 23.15 11.67 11.06
C ASP A 225 24.11 12.36 12.04
N GLY A 226 23.60 13.15 12.98
CA GLY A 226 24.42 13.81 13.99
C GLY A 226 24.89 12.88 15.10
N SER A 227 25.95 13.27 15.81
CA SER A 227 26.49 12.51 16.94
C SER A 227 26.94 13.45 18.05
N PHE A 228 26.61 13.08 19.28
CA PHE A 228 27.21 13.65 20.48
C PHE A 228 28.07 12.56 21.13
N TYR A 229 29.29 12.90 21.48
CA TYR A 229 30.23 11.96 22.08
C TYR A 229 31.16 12.67 23.06
N LEU A 230 31.82 11.88 23.90
CA LEU A 230 32.78 12.40 24.87
C LEU A 230 34.19 12.23 24.33
N ASP A 231 34.96 13.31 24.29
CA ASP A 231 36.41 13.26 24.07
C ASP A 231 37.12 13.20 25.43
N LYS A 232 37.80 12.08 25.68
CA LYS A 232 38.68 11.86 26.84
C LYS A 232 40.09 11.78 26.31
N ARG A 233 40.89 12.83 26.53
CA ARG A 233 42.31 12.81 26.17
C ARG A 233 43.08 12.21 27.33
N GLU A 234 43.94 11.23 27.07
CA GLU A 234 44.73 10.53 28.10
C GLU A 234 45.52 11.49 29.00
N SER A 235 45.98 12.62 28.46
CA SER A 235 46.71 13.65 29.18
C SER A 235 45.85 14.62 29.99
N ASN A 236 44.52 14.52 29.92
CA ASN A 236 43.61 15.55 30.40
C ASN A 236 42.57 14.98 31.37
N ARG A 237 42.50 15.56 32.59
CA ARG A 237 41.55 15.15 33.63
C ARG A 237 40.08 15.50 33.31
N TYR A 238 39.86 16.26 32.23
CA TYR A 238 38.56 16.80 31.85
C TYR A 238 37.92 16.01 30.71
N ILE A 239 36.60 15.78 30.83
CA ILE A 239 35.76 15.17 29.81
C ILE A 239 35.05 16.27 29.02
N TYR A 240 35.15 16.24 27.68
CA TYR A 240 34.52 17.23 26.83
C TYR A 240 33.37 16.61 26.03
N LEU A 241 32.21 17.27 26.02
CA LEU A 241 31.14 16.94 25.08
C LEU A 241 31.47 17.54 23.71
N CYS A 242 31.48 16.69 22.70
CA CYS A 242 31.72 17.05 21.31
C CYS A 242 30.49 16.78 20.46
N SER A 243 30.35 17.55 19.39
CA SER A 243 29.30 17.42 18.38
C SER A 243 29.93 17.20 17.01
N ALA A 244 29.36 16.25 16.25
CA ALA A 244 29.70 16.02 14.86
C ALA A 244 28.44 15.79 14.03
N LEU A 245 28.38 16.39 12.84
CA LEU A 245 27.41 16.06 11.80
C LEU A 245 28.17 15.54 10.58
N SER A 246 27.78 14.36 10.10
CA SER A 246 28.36 13.75 8.90
C SER A 246 27.42 13.96 7.71
N SER A 247 27.96 14.36 6.58
CA SER A 247 27.23 14.44 5.32
C SER A 247 28.14 14.08 4.17
N ALA A 248 27.63 13.38 3.16
CA ALA A 248 28.42 13.12 1.95
C ALA A 248 28.52 14.36 1.03
N SER A 249 27.84 15.47 1.35
CA SER A 249 27.92 16.73 0.61
C SER A 249 28.76 17.78 1.33
N TYR A 250 29.88 18.18 0.72
CA TYR A 250 30.70 19.28 1.22
C TYR A 250 29.95 20.62 1.19
N GLN A 251 29.26 20.90 0.08
CA GLN A 251 28.55 22.14 -0.13
C GLN A 251 27.43 22.32 0.90
N PHE A 252 26.64 21.27 1.13
CA PHE A 252 25.61 21.27 2.17
C PHE A 252 26.21 21.50 3.57
N SER A 253 27.32 20.82 3.88
CA SER A 253 28.02 21.00 5.16
C SER A 253 28.53 22.43 5.35
N LYS A 254 29.01 23.05 4.26
CA LYS A 254 29.49 24.45 4.24
C LYS A 254 28.34 25.43 4.44
N GLU A 255 27.18 25.19 3.83
CA GLU A 255 25.97 26.00 4.01
C GLU A 255 25.49 25.97 5.45
N ILE A 256 25.36 24.77 6.04
CA ILE A 256 24.97 24.60 7.45
C ILE A 256 25.98 25.28 8.37
N LYS A 257 27.28 25.10 8.12
CA LYS A 257 28.35 25.76 8.89
C LYS A 257 28.18 27.27 8.86
N SER A 258 28.12 27.88 7.68
CA SER A 258 28.00 29.34 7.52
C SER A 258 26.76 29.90 8.23
N MET A 259 25.62 29.24 8.06
CA MET A 259 24.36 29.63 8.70
C MET A 259 24.47 29.59 10.24
N LEU A 260 24.97 28.49 10.80
CA LEU A 260 25.04 28.31 12.25
C LEU A 260 26.11 29.19 12.90
N GLU A 261 27.27 29.38 12.27
CA GLU A 261 28.32 30.28 12.77
C GLU A 261 27.81 31.72 12.85
N LYS A 262 27.07 32.18 11.82
CA LYS A 262 26.45 33.50 11.80
C LYS A 262 25.34 33.63 12.84
N GLN A 263 24.42 32.66 12.92
CA GLN A 263 23.24 32.76 13.77
C GLN A 263 23.56 32.60 15.26
N LEU A 264 24.45 31.68 15.61
CA LEU A 264 24.74 31.33 17.01
C LEU A 264 26.02 31.95 17.55
N LYS A 265 26.82 32.62 16.70
CA LYS A 265 28.16 33.13 17.05
C LYS A 265 29.00 32.01 17.68
N ILE A 266 29.10 30.91 16.94
CA ILE A 266 29.89 29.71 17.27
C ILE A 266 30.94 29.47 16.19
N THR A 267 31.96 28.66 16.48
CA THR A 267 33.01 28.35 15.51
C THR A 267 33.16 26.84 15.35
N PHE A 268 32.82 26.30 14.17
CA PHE A 268 33.12 24.92 13.83
C PHE A 268 34.59 24.76 13.42
N HIS A 269 35.12 23.56 13.62
CA HIS A 269 36.40 23.19 13.01
C HIS A 269 36.32 23.21 11.48
N LYS A 270 37.49 23.17 10.83
CA LYS A 270 37.59 22.97 9.38
C LYS A 270 36.89 21.66 9.01
N ILE A 271 36.03 21.73 7.99
CA ILE A 271 35.36 20.55 7.44
C ILE A 271 36.43 19.61 6.90
N ARG A 272 36.41 18.35 7.35
CA ARG A 272 37.34 17.32 6.90
C ARG A 272 36.57 16.18 6.23
N PHE A 273 37.16 15.59 5.22
CA PHE A 273 36.68 14.33 4.66
C PHE A 273 37.23 13.19 5.51
N ASP A 274 36.33 12.40 6.07
CA ASP A 274 36.61 11.18 6.81
C ASP A 274 36.52 10.01 5.83
N ASP A 275 37.68 9.56 5.35
CA ASP A 275 37.80 8.44 4.42
C ASP A 275 37.71 7.12 5.19
N ARG A 276 36.74 6.28 4.82
CA ARG A 276 36.56 4.94 5.39
C ARG A 276 37.16 3.84 4.51
N GLY A 277 37.93 4.22 3.49
CA GLY A 277 38.53 3.32 2.51
C GLY A 277 37.60 3.02 1.32
N GLY A 278 38.21 2.67 0.18
CA GLY A 278 37.47 2.28 -1.03
C GLY A 278 36.68 3.42 -1.70
N GLY A 279 37.13 4.67 -1.54
CA GLY A 279 36.48 5.85 -2.13
C GLY A 279 35.15 6.23 -1.48
N LYS A 280 34.86 5.69 -0.29
CA LYS A 280 33.65 5.95 0.49
C LYS A 280 34.02 6.74 1.74
N GLY A 281 33.39 7.89 1.92
CA GLY A 281 33.62 8.73 3.09
C GLY A 281 32.54 9.78 3.25
N SER A 282 32.72 10.63 4.25
CA SER A 282 31.79 11.73 4.55
C SER A 282 32.52 12.97 5.02
N TYR A 283 31.97 14.14 4.74
CA TYR A 283 32.43 15.38 5.31
C TYR A 283 31.88 15.53 6.73
N GLN A 284 32.76 15.84 7.68
CA GLN A 284 32.39 16.02 9.07
C GLN A 284 32.44 17.50 9.45
N LEU A 285 31.31 17.98 9.97
CA LEU A 285 31.20 19.28 10.63
C LEU A 285 31.28 19.07 12.14
N ARG A 286 32.37 19.54 12.77
CA ARG A 286 32.70 19.23 14.17
C ARG A 286 32.79 20.47 15.06
N LEU A 287 32.28 20.36 16.28
CA LEU A 287 32.23 21.41 17.28
C LEU A 287 32.73 20.88 18.63
N PHE A 288 33.82 21.45 19.15
CA PHE A 288 34.49 20.98 20.37
C PHE A 288 34.54 22.01 21.50
N ARG A 289 34.42 23.31 21.20
CA ARG A 289 34.46 24.35 22.22
C ARG A 289 33.23 24.22 23.13
N LYS A 290 33.44 24.07 24.44
CA LYS A 290 32.39 23.82 25.45
C LYS A 290 31.19 24.77 25.33
N GLU A 291 31.47 26.07 25.23
CA GLU A 291 30.44 27.12 25.12
C GLU A 291 29.63 27.01 23.83
N ASP A 292 30.30 26.70 22.73
CA ASP A 292 29.66 26.59 21.41
C ASP A 292 28.81 25.33 21.32
N VAL A 293 29.30 24.20 21.84
CA VAL A 293 28.52 22.96 21.94
C VAL A 293 27.27 23.18 22.78
N LYS A 294 27.38 23.91 23.90
CA LYS A 294 26.22 24.26 24.73
C LYS A 294 25.20 25.11 23.96
N LYS A 295 25.64 26.19 23.31
CA LYS A 295 24.76 27.03 22.46
C LYS A 295 24.07 26.21 21.37
N PHE A 296 24.80 25.29 20.74
CA PHE A 296 24.27 24.45 19.68
C PHE A 296 23.23 23.44 20.19
N VAL A 297 23.51 22.77 21.31
CA VAL A 297 22.55 21.88 21.98
C VAL A 297 21.28 22.64 22.37
N ASP A 298 21.44 23.81 22.99
CA ASP A 298 20.30 24.64 23.40
C ASP A 298 19.48 25.08 22.19
N TYR A 299 20.13 25.46 21.09
CA TYR A 299 19.44 25.82 19.83
C TYR A 299 18.59 24.67 19.28
N LEU A 300 19.12 23.43 19.30
CA LEU A 300 18.41 22.27 18.80
C LEU A 300 17.25 21.86 19.72
N TYR A 301 17.49 21.71 21.02
CA TYR A 301 16.57 20.99 21.91
C TYR A 301 15.72 21.87 22.83
N ARG A 302 16.02 23.16 22.99
CA ARG A 302 15.23 24.04 23.86
C ARG A 302 13.78 24.15 23.38
N ASN A 303 12.83 23.94 24.31
CA ASN A 303 11.39 24.04 24.07
C ASN A 303 10.96 23.32 22.79
N SER A 304 11.34 22.04 22.69
CA SER A 304 11.10 21.20 21.53
C SER A 304 10.21 20.03 21.90
N ASN A 305 9.24 19.70 21.04
CA ASN A 305 8.28 18.64 21.27
C ASN A 305 8.72 17.30 20.66
N TYR A 306 9.60 17.34 19.65
CA TYR A 306 10.07 16.15 18.94
C TYR A 306 11.59 16.09 18.93
N PHE A 307 12.15 14.99 19.44
CA PHE A 307 13.58 14.73 19.48
C PHE A 307 13.86 13.24 19.71
N LEU A 308 15.04 12.78 19.31
CA LEU A 308 15.49 11.43 19.60
C LEU A 308 15.92 11.31 21.06
N LYS A 309 15.11 10.61 21.85
CA LYS A 309 15.27 10.50 23.31
C LYS A 309 16.69 10.12 23.74
N ARG A 310 17.32 9.14 23.08
CA ARG A 310 18.69 8.70 23.46
C ARG A 310 19.72 9.83 23.36
N LYS A 311 19.68 10.65 22.31
CA LYS A 311 20.62 11.77 22.09
C LYS A 311 20.35 12.88 23.09
N TYR A 312 19.07 13.22 23.30
CA TYR A 312 18.67 14.23 24.27
C TYR A 312 19.07 13.84 25.71
N ILE A 313 18.79 12.60 26.13
CA ILE A 313 19.14 12.09 27.47
C ILE A 313 20.65 12.09 27.67
N PHE A 314 21.43 11.64 26.67
CA PHE A 314 22.89 11.63 26.74
C PHE A 314 23.46 13.03 27.03
N VAL A 315 23.02 14.03 26.27
CA VAL A 315 23.48 15.41 26.42
C VAL A 315 23.02 16.01 27.75
N LYS A 316 21.76 15.75 28.16
CA LYS A 316 21.22 16.22 29.45
C LYS A 316 21.99 15.64 30.64
N ASN A 317 22.32 14.36 30.59
CA ASN A 317 23.08 13.68 31.64
C ASN A 317 24.50 14.27 31.77
N PHE A 318 25.15 14.62 30.66
CA PHE A 318 26.43 15.32 30.69
C PHE A 318 26.34 16.67 31.42
N TYR A 319 25.37 17.52 31.07
CA TYR A 319 25.23 18.84 31.71
C TYR A 319 24.76 18.79 33.16
N HIS A 320 24.16 17.67 33.60
CA HIS A 320 23.76 17.44 35.00
C HIS A 320 24.81 16.67 35.81
N GLY A 321 26.00 16.39 35.25
CA GLY A 321 27.08 15.69 35.97
C GLY A 321 26.78 14.22 36.25
N LYS A 322 25.96 13.57 35.43
CA LYS A 322 25.60 12.14 35.56
C LYS A 322 26.44 11.20 34.69
N ILE A 323 27.47 11.71 34.00
CA ILE A 323 28.39 10.95 33.12
C ILE A 323 29.84 11.33 33.44
#